data_AF-A0AA37GL47-F1
#
_entry.id   AF-A0AA37GL47-F1
#
_cell.length_a   1.000
_cell.length_b   1.000
_cell.length_c   1.000
_cell.angle_alpha   90.00
_cell.angle_beta   90.00
_cell.angle_gamma   90.00
#
_symmetry.space_group_name_H-M   'P 1'
#
loop_
_entity.id
_entity.type
_entity.pdbx_description
1 polymer ?
#
loop_
_entity_poly.entity_id
_entity_poly.type
_entity_poly.pdbx_seq_one_letter_code
_entity_poly.pdbx_strand_id
1 'polypeptide(L)'
;MSTITLKDNGLQVKLPDGLSEDQLLAFKPFNGHQNWVKGLTKSLSLQAKNKDHPFHPDPYQLRAISVQAFDMFSSGRVGFLKATADVKNGAGEGLPASVFLRGPSVGMLVMLIPDDASSENNERYVVLTVQPRVPVGSLSFAELPAGMVDDSGSFAGAAAKEIKEELGLEIHESELACLSELAGTGRSVDNEIDEGLAEAMYPSAGGCDEFVTLYSHERKISRGQLEEWSGKLTGLRDHGEKITLKLVAMKDLWREGARDSKCLAALALWEGLRREGKLDALGYGPHASVDGVAFSLETNTFGPEFGQRHGKDLDELALFQLSLGILVLGEGGVNRDVDHAEVRVAETGV
;
A
#
# COMPACT_ATOMS: atom_id res chain seq x y z
N MET A 1 -30.01 19.50 -16.85
CA MET A 1 -29.80 18.70 -15.62
C MET A 1 -30.90 17.64 -15.53
N SER A 2 -30.55 16.41 -15.17
CA SER A 2 -31.52 15.31 -14.94
C SER A 2 -31.28 14.66 -13.57
N THR A 3 -32.23 13.85 -13.12
CA THR A 3 -32.09 13.04 -11.90
C THR A 3 -32.40 11.60 -12.23
N ILE A 4 -31.54 10.68 -11.80
CA ILE A 4 -31.74 9.24 -11.91
C ILE A 4 -31.91 8.63 -10.52
N THR A 5 -32.42 7.40 -10.48
CA THR A 5 -32.56 6.62 -9.25
C THR A 5 -31.79 5.32 -9.41
N LEU A 6 -30.79 5.09 -8.57
CA LEU A 6 -30.02 3.84 -8.57
C LEU A 6 -30.92 2.67 -8.16
N LYS A 7 -30.94 1.61 -8.97
CA LYS A 7 -31.84 0.47 -8.78
C LYS A 7 -31.58 -0.30 -7.48
N ASP A 8 -30.33 -0.36 -7.06
CA ASP A 8 -29.91 -1.22 -5.94
C ASP A 8 -30.34 -0.67 -4.57
N ASN A 9 -30.44 0.66 -4.41
CA ASN A 9 -30.66 1.30 -3.11
C ASN A 9 -31.66 2.48 -3.16
N GLY A 10 -32.24 2.78 -4.32
CA GLY A 10 -33.18 3.90 -4.48
C GLY A 10 -32.54 5.29 -4.36
N LEU A 11 -31.21 5.38 -4.34
CA LEU A 11 -30.49 6.64 -4.16
C LEU A 11 -30.68 7.55 -5.37
N GLN A 12 -31.03 8.80 -5.11
CA GLN A 12 -31.15 9.81 -6.16
C GLN A 12 -29.78 10.40 -6.52
N VAL A 13 -29.51 10.49 -7.83
CA VAL A 13 -28.29 11.08 -8.38
C VAL A 13 -28.65 12.15 -9.38
N LYS A 14 -28.22 13.40 -9.12
CA LYS A 14 -28.37 14.53 -10.04
C LYS A 14 -27.22 14.55 -11.04
N LEU A 15 -27.54 14.68 -12.32
CA LEU A 15 -26.59 14.69 -13.43
C LEU A 15 -26.54 16.07 -14.12
N PRO A 16 -25.33 16.58 -14.44
CA PRO A 16 -25.17 17.76 -15.27
C PRO A 16 -25.61 17.48 -16.71
N ASP A 17 -25.85 18.53 -17.49
CA ASP A 17 -26.13 18.40 -18.91
C ASP A 17 -24.95 17.73 -19.65
N GLY A 18 -25.27 16.80 -20.55
CA GLY A 18 -24.28 16.06 -21.34
C GLY A 18 -23.80 14.74 -20.75
N LEU A 19 -24.16 14.40 -19.51
CA LEU A 19 -23.88 13.09 -18.92
C LEU A 19 -25.15 12.22 -18.88
N SER A 20 -25.13 11.09 -19.59
CA SER A 20 -26.22 10.12 -19.55
C SER A 20 -26.14 9.16 -18.36
N GLU A 21 -27.26 8.53 -18.01
CA GLU A 21 -27.31 7.45 -17.02
C GLU A 21 -26.37 6.31 -17.38
N ASP A 22 -26.42 5.83 -18.63
CA ASP A 22 -25.60 4.72 -19.10
C ASP A 22 -24.09 5.04 -18.99
N GLN A 23 -23.68 6.25 -19.33
CA GLN A 23 -22.29 6.69 -19.19
C GLN A 23 -21.83 6.72 -17.73
N LEU A 24 -22.67 7.21 -16.81
CA LEU A 24 -22.36 7.21 -15.39
C LEU A 24 -22.28 5.79 -14.84
N LEU A 25 -23.25 4.93 -15.17
CA LEU A 25 -23.30 3.56 -14.67
C LEU A 25 -22.18 2.68 -15.26
N ALA A 26 -21.65 3.04 -16.43
CA ALA A 26 -20.45 2.43 -17.01
C ALA A 26 -19.14 2.92 -16.36
N PHE A 27 -19.15 4.05 -15.66
CA PHE A 27 -17.97 4.58 -14.98
C PHE A 27 -17.70 3.82 -13.68
N LYS A 28 -16.75 2.87 -13.71
CA LYS A 28 -16.44 1.96 -12.60
C LYS A 28 -16.14 2.65 -11.26
N PRO A 29 -15.42 3.77 -11.19
CA PRO A 29 -15.21 4.48 -9.91
C PRO A 29 -16.51 4.88 -9.21
N PHE A 30 -17.57 5.10 -9.99
CA PHE A 30 -18.90 5.39 -9.46
C PHE A 30 -19.76 4.13 -9.22
N ASN A 31 -19.78 3.16 -10.14
CA ASN A 31 -20.76 2.06 -10.14
C ASN A 31 -20.19 0.63 -10.27
N GLY A 32 -18.87 0.44 -10.19
CA GLY A 32 -18.18 -0.86 -10.30
C GLY A 32 -18.41 -1.86 -9.14
N HIS A 33 -17.64 -2.96 -9.09
CA HIS A 33 -17.74 -3.94 -8.00
C HIS A 33 -17.08 -3.47 -6.70
N GLN A 34 -15.97 -2.73 -6.82
CA GLN A 34 -15.31 -1.99 -5.73
C GLN A 34 -15.32 -0.51 -6.12
N ASN A 35 -16.38 0.21 -5.70
CA ASN A 35 -16.61 1.59 -6.10
C ASN A 35 -16.93 2.47 -4.88
N TRP A 36 -16.87 3.79 -5.07
CA TRP A 36 -17.09 4.76 -4.00
C TRP A 36 -18.48 4.68 -3.36
N VAL A 37 -19.56 4.52 -4.14
CA VAL A 37 -20.95 4.46 -3.62
C VAL A 37 -21.17 3.22 -2.76
N LYS A 38 -20.67 2.05 -3.21
CA LYS A 38 -20.76 0.78 -2.47
C LYS A 38 -19.93 0.82 -1.20
N GLY A 39 -18.69 1.32 -1.28
CA GLY A 39 -17.82 1.48 -0.11
C GLY A 39 -18.46 2.38 0.94
N LEU A 40 -18.91 3.58 0.54
CA LEU A 40 -19.59 4.51 1.44
C LEU A 40 -20.85 3.91 2.06
N THR A 41 -21.68 3.24 1.26
CA THR A 41 -22.92 2.59 1.76
C THR A 41 -22.60 1.46 2.76
N LYS A 42 -21.54 0.67 2.50
CA LYS A 42 -21.07 -0.37 3.43
C LYS A 42 -20.59 0.25 4.74
N SER A 43 -19.70 1.25 4.72
CA SER A 43 -19.20 1.91 5.94
C SER A 43 -20.32 2.55 6.76
N LEU A 44 -21.29 3.22 6.12
CA LEU A 44 -22.48 3.77 6.81
C LEU A 44 -23.34 2.65 7.43
N SER A 45 -23.50 1.52 6.76
CA SER A 45 -24.21 0.37 7.32
C SER A 45 -23.50 -0.24 8.53
N LEU A 46 -22.16 -0.33 8.47
CA LEU A 46 -21.34 -0.83 9.57
C LEU A 46 -21.43 0.09 10.79
N GLN A 47 -21.36 1.40 10.57
CA GLN A 47 -21.58 2.43 11.58
C GLN A 47 -22.95 2.28 12.27
N ALA A 48 -24.01 2.09 11.48
CA ALA A 48 -25.36 1.92 12.00
C ALA A 48 -25.55 0.60 12.78
N LYS A 49 -24.76 -0.44 12.50
CA LYS A 49 -24.87 -1.76 13.16
C LYS A 49 -23.99 -1.88 14.41
N ASN A 50 -22.86 -1.20 14.44
CA ASN A 50 -21.92 -1.27 15.55
C ASN A 50 -22.41 -0.40 16.71
N LYS A 51 -22.86 -1.03 17.80
CA LYS A 51 -23.37 -0.34 19.00
C LYS A 51 -22.31 0.48 19.74
N ASP A 52 -21.05 0.11 19.58
CA ASP A 52 -19.91 0.78 20.22
C ASP A 52 -19.37 1.93 19.38
N HIS A 53 -19.88 2.12 18.15
CA HIS A 53 -19.48 3.24 17.32
C HIS A 53 -19.98 4.56 17.94
N PRO A 54 -19.12 5.59 18.10
CA PRO A 54 -19.49 6.84 18.79
C PRO A 54 -20.75 7.55 18.25
N PHE A 55 -21.00 7.37 16.95
CA PHE A 55 -22.15 7.97 16.24
C PHE A 55 -23.30 6.99 15.98
N HIS A 56 -23.31 5.80 16.60
CA HIS A 56 -24.40 4.82 16.50
C HIS A 56 -25.77 5.35 16.97
N PRO A 57 -25.88 6.18 18.03
CA PRO A 57 -27.20 6.66 18.49
C PRO A 57 -27.97 7.51 17.46
N ASP A 58 -27.26 8.19 16.56
CA ASP A 58 -27.84 8.92 15.44
C ASP A 58 -26.96 8.74 14.18
N PRO A 59 -27.11 7.61 13.46
CA PRO A 59 -26.19 7.22 12.41
C PRO A 59 -26.31 8.09 11.17
N TYR A 60 -25.19 8.28 10.46
CA TYR A 60 -25.18 9.04 9.21
C TYR A 60 -25.80 8.22 8.09
N GLN A 61 -26.47 8.88 7.15
CA GLN A 61 -27.08 8.26 6.00
C GLN A 61 -26.75 9.03 4.72
N LEU A 62 -26.49 8.29 3.65
CA LEU A 62 -26.34 8.84 2.31
C LEU A 62 -27.73 9.09 1.72
N ARG A 63 -28.08 10.37 1.50
CA ARG A 63 -29.42 10.80 1.08
C ARG A 63 -29.53 11.05 -0.42
N ALA A 64 -28.48 11.64 -1.01
CA ALA A 64 -28.42 11.94 -2.43
C ALA A 64 -26.98 12.15 -2.89
N ILE A 65 -26.74 12.05 -4.20
CA ILE A 65 -25.49 12.44 -4.84
C ILE A 65 -25.79 13.51 -5.91
N SER A 66 -24.89 14.47 -6.06
CA SER A 66 -24.91 15.45 -7.14
C SER A 66 -23.59 15.43 -7.89
N VAL A 67 -23.62 15.04 -9.17
CA VAL A 67 -22.48 15.17 -10.06
C VAL A 67 -22.36 16.64 -10.47
N GLN A 68 -21.18 17.23 -10.25
CA GLN A 68 -20.92 18.65 -10.49
C GLN A 68 -20.24 18.87 -11.85
N ALA A 69 -19.29 18.00 -12.20
CA ALA A 69 -18.54 18.08 -13.44
C ALA A 69 -18.01 16.70 -13.84
N PHE A 70 -17.67 16.52 -15.11
CA PHE A 70 -17.12 15.30 -15.65
C PHE A 70 -16.24 15.61 -16.86
N ASP A 71 -15.26 14.75 -17.11
CA ASP A 71 -14.44 14.78 -18.31
C ASP A 71 -14.69 13.54 -19.16
N MET A 72 -14.76 13.74 -20.48
CA MET A 72 -14.91 12.66 -21.44
C MET A 72 -13.57 12.40 -22.12
N PHE A 73 -13.13 11.14 -22.13
CA PHE A 73 -11.99 10.74 -22.94
C PHE A 73 -12.40 10.63 -24.41
N SER A 74 -11.42 10.66 -25.32
CA SER A 74 -11.64 10.57 -26.77
C SER A 74 -12.46 9.36 -27.21
N SER A 75 -12.44 8.28 -26.41
CA SER A 75 -13.27 7.08 -26.59
C SER A 75 -14.77 7.29 -26.33
N GLY A 76 -15.20 8.47 -25.87
CA GLY A 76 -16.59 8.73 -25.47
C GLY A 76 -16.98 8.15 -24.12
N ARG A 77 -16.00 7.65 -23.34
CA ARG A 77 -16.18 7.18 -21.97
C ARG A 77 -15.89 8.30 -20.96
N VAL A 78 -16.56 8.25 -19.81
CA VAL A 78 -16.24 9.12 -18.67
C VAL A 78 -14.85 8.77 -18.17
N GLY A 79 -13.98 9.76 -18.10
CA GLY A 79 -12.62 9.64 -17.57
C GLY A 79 -12.53 10.05 -16.11
N PHE A 80 -13.12 11.21 -15.79
CA PHE A 80 -13.11 11.77 -14.44
C PHE A 80 -14.49 12.31 -14.07
N LEU A 81 -14.80 12.31 -12.77
CA LEU A 81 -16.06 12.83 -12.27
C LEU A 81 -15.84 13.60 -10.96
N LYS A 82 -16.43 14.78 -10.83
CA LYS A 82 -16.53 15.53 -9.57
C LYS A 82 -17.95 15.41 -9.03
N ALA A 83 -18.10 14.99 -7.78
CA ALA A 83 -19.39 14.87 -7.12
C ALA A 83 -19.40 15.45 -5.70
N THR A 84 -20.60 15.74 -5.21
CA THR A 84 -20.90 15.87 -3.78
C THR A 84 -21.94 14.83 -3.36
N ALA A 85 -21.82 14.33 -2.13
CA ALA A 85 -22.85 13.52 -1.48
C ALA A 85 -23.50 14.30 -0.33
N ASP A 86 -24.80 14.09 -0.15
CA ASP A 86 -25.53 14.55 1.03
C ASP A 86 -25.50 13.43 2.07
N VAL A 87 -24.56 13.51 3.01
CA VAL A 87 -24.40 12.54 4.10
C VAL A 87 -24.78 13.21 5.41
N LYS A 88 -25.92 12.82 6.00
CA LYS A 88 -26.47 13.46 7.20
C LYS A 88 -27.10 12.47 8.16
N ASN A 89 -27.04 12.75 9.45
CA ASN A 89 -27.75 12.02 10.50
C ASN A 89 -29.21 12.53 10.66
N GLY A 90 -29.94 12.01 11.64
CA GLY A 90 -31.32 12.39 11.95
C GLY A 90 -31.45 13.83 12.45
N ALA A 91 -30.47 14.32 13.20
CA ALA A 91 -30.39 15.72 13.65
C ALA A 91 -30.12 16.73 12.50
N GLY A 92 -29.71 16.25 11.33
CA GLY A 92 -29.40 17.08 10.16
C GLY A 92 -27.95 17.56 10.10
N GLU A 93 -27.10 17.09 11.01
CA GLU A 93 -25.65 17.29 10.97
C GLU A 93 -25.07 16.54 9.77
N GLY A 94 -24.14 17.17 9.05
CA GLY A 94 -23.62 16.65 7.79
C GLY A 94 -22.12 16.41 7.80
N LEU A 95 -21.69 15.40 7.05
CA LEU A 95 -20.27 15.14 6.78
C LEU A 95 -19.84 15.85 5.48
N PRO A 96 -18.64 16.45 5.43
CA PRO A 96 -18.06 16.91 4.17
C PRO A 96 -17.87 15.73 3.22
N ALA A 97 -18.57 15.75 2.08
CA ALA A 97 -18.52 14.65 1.13
C ALA A 97 -18.38 15.18 -0.30
N SER A 98 -17.28 15.88 -0.58
CA SER A 98 -16.91 16.32 -1.94
C SER A 98 -15.80 15.41 -2.47
N VAL A 99 -16.00 14.79 -3.62
CA VAL A 99 -15.09 13.75 -4.12
C VAL A 99 -14.75 13.95 -5.60
N PHE A 100 -13.48 13.78 -5.95
CA PHE A 100 -12.99 13.60 -7.30
C PHE A 100 -12.80 12.11 -7.55
N LEU A 101 -13.63 11.56 -8.44
CA LEU A 101 -13.59 10.17 -8.83
C LEU A 101 -12.72 9.98 -10.07
N ARG A 102 -11.66 9.19 -9.91
CA ARG A 102 -10.75 8.79 -10.99
C ARG A 102 -10.46 7.29 -10.98
N GLY A 103 -10.74 6.60 -9.87
CA GLY A 103 -10.50 5.17 -9.73
C GLY A 103 -9.07 4.80 -9.34
N PRO A 104 -8.81 3.48 -9.27
CA PRO A 104 -7.56 2.94 -8.76
C PRO A 104 -6.40 3.05 -9.75
N SER A 105 -5.19 3.08 -9.19
CA SER A 105 -3.94 3.06 -9.92
C SER A 105 -2.94 2.09 -9.28
N VAL A 106 -1.82 1.88 -9.96
CA VAL A 106 -0.68 1.09 -9.49
C VAL A 106 0.58 1.94 -9.49
N GLY A 107 1.51 1.64 -8.57
CA GLY A 107 2.84 2.25 -8.52
C GLY A 107 3.92 1.18 -8.34
N MET A 108 5.05 1.35 -9.02
CA MET A 108 6.05 0.28 -9.14
C MET A 108 7.43 0.74 -8.65
N LEU A 109 7.91 0.12 -7.58
CA LEU A 109 9.28 0.24 -7.09
C LEU A 109 10.18 -0.74 -7.86
N VAL A 110 10.70 -0.30 -9.00
CA VAL A 110 11.62 -1.09 -9.82
C VAL A 110 13.06 -0.86 -9.38
N MET A 111 13.69 -1.90 -8.85
CA MET A 111 15.07 -1.89 -8.36
C MET A 111 15.99 -2.68 -9.27
N LEU A 112 17.13 -2.10 -9.59
CA LEU A 112 18.21 -2.69 -10.36
C LEU A 112 19.38 -2.98 -9.43
N ILE A 113 19.86 -4.21 -9.49
CA ILE A 113 20.95 -4.72 -8.67
C ILE A 113 22.10 -5.08 -9.62
N PRO A 114 23.27 -4.43 -9.50
CA PRO A 114 24.45 -4.89 -10.23
C PRO A 114 24.74 -6.35 -9.89
N ASP A 115 25.01 -7.17 -10.90
CA ASP A 115 25.32 -8.60 -10.74
C ASP A 115 26.64 -8.84 -9.98
N ASP A 116 27.54 -7.86 -9.99
CA ASP A 116 28.79 -7.82 -9.23
C ASP A 116 28.68 -7.11 -7.87
N ALA A 117 27.47 -6.69 -7.46
CA ALA A 117 27.25 -6.06 -6.16
C ALA A 117 27.60 -7.04 -5.02
N SER A 118 28.42 -6.59 -4.08
CA SER A 118 28.69 -7.38 -2.88
C SER A 118 27.44 -7.44 -2.00
N SER A 119 27.23 -8.58 -1.36
CA SER A 119 26.15 -8.77 -0.39
C SER A 119 26.23 -7.82 0.81
N GLU A 120 27.42 -7.28 1.10
CA GLU A 120 27.66 -6.34 2.19
C GLU A 120 27.21 -4.92 1.87
N ASN A 121 27.36 -4.48 0.61
CA ASN A 121 27.04 -3.10 0.23
C ASN A 121 25.59 -2.90 -0.17
N ASN A 122 24.86 -4.01 -0.38
CA ASN A 122 23.41 -4.00 -0.61
C ASN A 122 23.02 -3.02 -1.74
N GLU A 123 23.91 -2.89 -2.75
CA GLU A 123 23.86 -1.87 -3.80
C GLU A 123 22.60 -2.05 -4.65
N ARG A 124 21.73 -1.03 -4.68
CA ARG A 124 20.51 -1.00 -5.48
C ARG A 124 20.28 0.39 -6.05
N TYR A 125 19.74 0.43 -7.24
CA TYR A 125 19.29 1.65 -7.91
C TYR A 125 17.81 1.54 -8.23
N VAL A 126 17.05 2.58 -7.98
CA VAL A 126 15.64 2.66 -8.32
C VAL A 126 15.46 3.45 -9.59
N VAL A 127 14.61 2.95 -10.46
CA VAL A 127 14.19 3.63 -11.67
C VAL A 127 13.02 4.55 -11.33
N LEU A 128 13.23 5.86 -11.50
CA LEU A 128 12.16 6.86 -11.49
C LEU A 128 11.83 7.26 -12.92
N THR A 129 10.58 7.67 -13.14
CA THR A 129 10.19 8.44 -14.31
C THR A 129 10.23 9.93 -13.98
N VAL A 130 10.55 10.75 -14.97
CA VAL A 130 10.52 12.21 -14.91
C VAL A 130 9.62 12.69 -16.02
N GLN A 131 8.45 13.21 -15.65
CA GLN A 131 7.40 13.57 -16.60
C GLN A 131 6.61 14.82 -16.20
N PRO A 132 5.90 15.46 -17.14
CA PRO A 132 4.99 16.55 -16.81
C PRO A 132 3.81 16.07 -15.96
N ARG A 133 3.63 16.71 -14.81
CA ARG A 133 2.42 16.61 -14.00
C ARG A 133 1.78 18.00 -13.95
N VAL A 134 1.03 18.32 -15.00
CA VAL A 134 0.29 19.59 -15.13
C VAL A 134 -0.59 19.89 -13.90
N PRO A 135 -1.31 18.91 -13.29
CA PRO A 135 -2.13 19.18 -12.10
C PRO A 135 -1.36 19.72 -10.89
N VAL A 136 -0.06 19.43 -10.76
CA VAL A 136 0.79 19.96 -9.69
C VAL A 136 1.70 21.11 -10.16
N GLY A 137 1.51 21.58 -11.39
CA GLY A 137 2.29 22.68 -11.98
C GLY A 137 3.75 22.32 -12.28
N SER A 138 4.08 21.03 -12.47
CA SER A 138 5.44 20.57 -12.76
C SER A 138 5.56 20.02 -14.17
N LEU A 139 6.66 20.34 -14.85
CA LEU A 139 7.00 19.78 -16.18
C LEU A 139 8.11 18.73 -16.13
N SER A 140 8.63 18.44 -14.93
CA SER A 140 9.75 17.52 -14.70
C SER A 140 9.61 16.90 -13.31
N PHE A 141 8.46 16.28 -13.07
CA PHE A 141 8.14 15.66 -11.80
C PHE A 141 8.78 14.27 -11.75
N ALA A 142 9.66 14.05 -10.76
CA ALA A 142 10.31 12.76 -10.54
C ALA A 142 9.43 11.90 -9.64
N GLU A 143 9.12 10.69 -10.09
CA GLU A 143 8.18 9.79 -9.42
C GLU A 143 8.42 8.33 -9.80
N LEU A 144 7.80 7.40 -9.06
CA LEU A 144 7.79 6.01 -9.50
C LEU A 144 6.99 5.84 -10.81
N PRO A 145 7.36 4.86 -11.63
CA PRO A 145 6.49 4.34 -12.67
C PRO A 145 5.10 4.01 -12.12
N ALA A 146 4.04 4.36 -12.86
CA ALA A 146 2.67 4.21 -12.38
C ALA A 146 1.65 4.27 -13.51
N GLY A 147 0.50 3.62 -13.30
CA GLY A 147 -0.59 3.70 -14.26
C GLY A 147 -1.96 3.36 -13.72
N MET A 148 -2.97 3.61 -14.53
CA MET A 148 -4.37 3.37 -14.17
C MET A 148 -4.73 1.92 -14.45
N VAL A 149 -5.54 1.31 -13.58
CA VAL A 149 -6.01 -0.06 -13.82
C VAL A 149 -7.13 -0.03 -14.85
N ASP A 150 -6.91 -0.71 -16.00
CA ASP A 150 -7.87 -0.74 -17.09
C ASP A 150 -9.00 -1.75 -16.86
N ASP A 151 -9.92 -1.83 -17.83
CA ASP A 151 -11.16 -2.57 -17.68
C ASP A 151 -11.00 -4.11 -17.70
N SER A 152 -9.82 -4.61 -18.06
CA SER A 152 -9.58 -6.00 -18.48
C SER A 152 -8.46 -6.75 -17.76
N GLY A 153 -7.64 -6.05 -16.96
CA GLY A 153 -6.43 -6.62 -16.34
C GLY A 153 -6.51 -6.85 -14.83
N SER A 154 -5.60 -7.68 -14.32
CA SER A 154 -5.25 -7.71 -12.89
C SER A 154 -4.45 -6.44 -12.54
N PHE A 155 -4.36 -6.07 -11.26
CA PHE A 155 -3.48 -4.97 -10.83
C PHE A 155 -2.01 -5.26 -11.19
N ALA A 156 -1.57 -6.52 -11.07
CA ALA A 156 -0.22 -6.92 -11.48
C ALA A 156 -0.01 -6.80 -13.00
N GLY A 157 -1.03 -7.10 -13.81
CA GLY A 157 -1.03 -6.92 -15.26
C GLY A 157 -0.97 -5.48 -15.69
N ALA A 158 -1.71 -4.61 -15.00
CA ALA A 158 -1.57 -3.17 -15.18
C ALA A 158 -0.14 -2.73 -14.86
N ALA A 159 0.42 -3.12 -13.70
CA ALA A 159 1.78 -2.76 -13.33
C ALA A 159 2.85 -3.27 -14.33
N ALA A 160 2.73 -4.50 -14.81
CA ALA A 160 3.63 -5.08 -15.81
C ALA A 160 3.55 -4.35 -17.16
N LYS A 161 2.34 -4.01 -17.60
CA LYS A 161 2.11 -3.24 -18.83
C LYS A 161 2.73 -1.85 -18.74
N GLU A 162 2.51 -1.14 -17.63
CA GLU A 162 3.05 0.20 -17.41
C GLU A 162 4.58 0.20 -17.33
N ILE A 163 5.19 -0.81 -16.71
CA ILE A 163 6.66 -0.97 -16.73
C ILE A 163 7.17 -1.17 -18.17
N LYS A 164 6.47 -1.97 -19.00
CA LYS A 164 6.85 -2.13 -20.40
C LYS A 164 6.70 -0.82 -21.19
N GLU A 165 5.63 -0.08 -20.97
CA GLU A 165 5.33 1.18 -21.67
C GLU A 165 6.25 2.33 -21.24
N GLU A 166 6.55 2.49 -19.95
CA GLU A 166 7.36 3.59 -19.43
C GLU A 166 8.87 3.28 -19.41
N LEU A 167 9.25 2.02 -19.13
CA LEU A 167 10.66 1.61 -18.95
C LEU A 167 11.22 0.78 -20.11
N GLY A 168 10.36 0.26 -21.00
CA GLY A 168 10.78 -0.71 -22.02
C GLY A 168 11.19 -2.07 -21.44
N LEU A 169 10.80 -2.38 -20.20
CA LEU A 169 11.15 -3.64 -19.53
C LEU A 169 9.97 -4.60 -19.58
N GLU A 170 10.18 -5.75 -20.20
CA GLU A 170 9.24 -6.86 -20.11
C GLU A 170 9.44 -7.59 -18.78
N ILE A 171 8.40 -7.60 -17.95
CA ILE A 171 8.35 -8.29 -16.66
C ILE A 171 7.03 -9.05 -16.62
N HIS A 172 7.06 -10.32 -16.25
CA HIS A 172 5.84 -11.10 -16.08
C HIS A 172 5.14 -10.73 -14.76
N GLU A 173 3.80 -10.73 -14.73
CA GLU A 173 3.02 -10.35 -13.54
C GLU A 173 3.42 -11.11 -12.27
N SER A 174 3.81 -12.39 -12.42
CA SER A 174 4.25 -13.24 -11.32
C SER A 174 5.60 -12.85 -10.71
N GLU A 175 6.36 -11.98 -11.37
CA GLU A 175 7.65 -11.46 -10.88
C GLU A 175 7.48 -10.17 -10.05
N LEU A 176 6.25 -9.67 -9.92
CA LEU A 176 5.93 -8.50 -9.10
C LEU A 176 5.55 -8.93 -7.69
N ALA A 177 6.22 -8.37 -6.68
CA ALA A 177 5.79 -8.51 -5.30
C ALA A 177 4.78 -7.40 -4.97
N CYS A 178 3.57 -7.77 -4.55
CA CYS A 178 2.55 -6.82 -4.12
C CYS A 178 2.84 -6.36 -2.67
N LEU A 179 3.50 -5.22 -2.52
CA LEU A 179 3.86 -4.66 -1.23
C LEU A 179 2.62 -4.34 -0.39
N SER A 180 1.55 -3.87 -1.03
CA SER A 180 0.32 -3.51 -0.33
C SER A 180 -0.38 -4.73 0.28
N GLU A 181 -0.50 -5.83 -0.45
CA GLU A 181 -1.07 -7.08 0.07
C GLU A 181 -0.21 -7.66 1.18
N LEU A 182 1.12 -7.74 0.99
CA LEU A 182 2.05 -8.27 1.99
C LEU A 182 1.97 -7.50 3.31
N ALA A 183 1.81 -6.18 3.25
CA ALA A 183 1.63 -5.35 4.44
C ALA A 183 0.30 -5.63 5.15
N GLY A 184 -0.77 -5.89 4.40
CA GLY A 184 -2.09 -6.23 4.96
C GLY A 184 -2.14 -7.57 5.70
N THR A 185 -1.37 -8.58 5.26
CA THR A 185 -1.39 -9.95 5.83
C THR A 185 -1.01 -10.08 7.32
N GLY A 186 -0.42 -9.05 7.93
CA GLY A 186 0.01 -9.06 9.34
C GLY A 186 -0.88 -8.27 10.31
N ARG A 187 -1.97 -7.66 9.84
CA ARG A 187 -2.87 -6.88 10.70
C ARG A 187 -3.67 -7.84 11.58
N SER A 188 -3.63 -7.64 12.89
CA SER A 188 -4.42 -8.41 13.85
C SER A 188 -5.90 -8.24 13.55
N VAL A 189 -6.53 -9.29 13.02
CA VAL A 189 -7.96 -9.37 12.65
C VAL A 189 -8.88 -9.28 13.87
N ASP A 190 -8.32 -9.32 15.08
CA ASP A 190 -9.08 -9.65 16.28
C ASP A 190 -10.12 -8.60 16.73
N ASN A 191 -10.15 -7.38 16.15
CA ASN A 191 -11.17 -6.37 16.49
C ASN A 191 -11.54 -5.37 15.37
N GLU A 192 -11.06 -5.53 14.14
CA GLU A 192 -11.37 -4.57 13.06
C GLU A 192 -12.63 -4.99 12.29
N ILE A 193 -13.63 -4.12 12.26
CA ILE A 193 -14.79 -4.27 11.40
C ILE A 193 -14.31 -4.14 9.95
N ASP A 194 -14.48 -5.19 9.14
CA ASP A 194 -14.09 -5.16 7.72
C ASP A 194 -14.94 -4.16 6.91
N GLU A 195 -14.35 -2.99 6.63
CA GLU A 195 -14.91 -1.98 5.74
C GLU A 195 -14.83 -2.36 4.26
N GLY A 196 -14.02 -3.37 3.89
CA GLY A 196 -13.80 -3.78 2.50
C GLY A 196 -13.07 -2.74 1.67
N LEU A 197 -12.29 -1.87 2.31
CA LEU A 197 -11.37 -0.97 1.63
C LEU A 197 -10.21 -1.76 1.03
N ALA A 198 -9.68 -1.28 -0.09
CA ALA A 198 -8.50 -1.89 -0.68
C ALA A 198 -7.30 -1.72 0.27
N GLU A 199 -6.55 -2.79 0.50
CA GLU A 199 -5.22 -2.74 1.11
C GLU A 199 -4.26 -2.08 0.12
N ALA A 200 -4.19 -0.75 0.19
CA ALA A 200 -3.49 0.10 -0.75
C ALA A 200 -3.19 1.47 -0.12
N MET A 201 -2.33 2.25 -0.76
CA MET A 201 -2.04 3.62 -0.32
C MET A 201 -3.07 4.59 -0.89
N TYR A 202 -3.67 5.43 -0.04
CA TYR A 202 -4.62 6.47 -0.46
C TYR A 202 -3.91 7.84 -0.48
N PRO A 203 -3.65 8.45 -1.66
CA PRO A 203 -2.86 9.66 -1.75
C PRO A 203 -3.60 10.90 -1.23
N SER A 204 -4.93 10.91 -1.29
CA SER A 204 -5.76 12.04 -0.84
C SER A 204 -7.15 11.58 -0.37
N ALA A 205 -7.20 10.78 0.69
CA ALA A 205 -8.43 10.17 1.23
C ALA A 205 -9.54 11.18 1.61
N GLY A 206 -9.21 12.47 1.76
CA GLY A 206 -10.20 13.52 2.05
C GLY A 206 -10.97 14.06 0.84
N GLY A 207 -10.57 13.71 -0.39
CA GLY A 207 -11.18 14.31 -1.58
C GLY A 207 -11.07 13.52 -2.89
N CYS A 208 -10.42 12.35 -2.89
CA CYS A 208 -10.28 11.50 -4.06
C CYS A 208 -10.52 10.03 -3.69
N ASP A 209 -11.14 9.26 -4.60
CA ASP A 209 -11.35 7.82 -4.43
C ASP A 209 -10.12 6.97 -4.80
N GLU A 210 -9.10 7.60 -5.37
CA GLU A 210 -7.89 6.91 -5.80
C GLU A 210 -7.27 6.17 -4.63
N PHE A 211 -6.92 4.92 -4.89
CA PHE A 211 -5.96 4.16 -4.13
C PHE A 211 -4.92 3.61 -5.09
N VAL A 212 -3.69 3.50 -4.59
CA VAL A 212 -2.52 3.06 -5.34
C VAL A 212 -2.05 1.74 -4.77
N THR A 213 -2.20 0.66 -5.52
CA THR A 213 -1.60 -0.63 -5.17
C THR A 213 -0.12 -0.59 -5.51
N LEU A 214 0.73 -0.87 -4.54
CA LEU A 214 2.18 -0.70 -4.67
C LEU A 214 2.84 -2.05 -4.89
N TYR A 215 3.63 -2.12 -5.96
CA TYR A 215 4.43 -3.29 -6.33
C TYR A 215 5.92 -2.99 -6.20
N SER A 216 6.72 -4.03 -6.01
CA SER A 216 8.16 -3.97 -6.21
C SER A 216 8.63 -5.07 -7.14
N HIS A 217 9.74 -4.79 -7.82
CA HIS A 217 10.47 -5.77 -8.61
C HIS A 217 11.96 -5.53 -8.46
N GLU A 218 12.74 -6.59 -8.20
CA GLU A 218 14.20 -6.52 -8.23
C GLU A 218 14.73 -7.27 -9.44
N ARG A 219 15.61 -6.62 -10.21
CA ARG A 219 16.25 -7.20 -11.37
C ARG A 219 17.77 -7.11 -11.26
N LYS A 220 18.44 -8.25 -11.41
CA LYS A 220 19.90 -8.27 -11.57
C LYS A 220 20.28 -7.85 -13.00
N ILE A 221 21.24 -6.93 -13.12
CA ILE A 221 21.75 -6.44 -14.41
C ILE A 221 23.27 -6.30 -14.34
N SER A 222 23.95 -6.31 -15.50
CA SER A 222 25.38 -6.07 -15.50
C SER A 222 25.69 -4.59 -15.21
N ARG A 223 26.85 -4.31 -14.62
CA ARG A 223 27.28 -2.92 -14.38
C ARG A 223 27.34 -2.08 -15.66
N GLY A 224 27.76 -2.67 -16.77
CA GLY A 224 27.73 -2.01 -18.08
C GLY A 224 26.31 -1.65 -18.54
N GLN A 225 25.30 -2.49 -18.28
CA GLN A 225 23.90 -2.16 -18.55
C GLN A 225 23.39 -1.03 -17.64
N LEU A 226 23.77 -1.04 -16.36
CA LEU A 226 23.40 0.03 -15.43
C LEU A 226 23.98 1.39 -15.87
N GLU A 227 25.24 1.41 -16.31
CA GLU A 227 25.89 2.60 -16.86
C GLU A 227 25.23 3.08 -18.16
N GLU A 228 24.89 2.14 -19.04
CA GLU A 228 24.16 2.43 -20.27
C GLU A 228 22.82 3.11 -19.98
N TRP A 229 22.06 2.62 -18.99
CA TRP A 229 20.77 3.21 -18.59
C TRP A 229 20.93 4.52 -17.81
N SER A 230 22.04 4.70 -17.10
CA SER A 230 22.39 5.97 -16.45
C SER A 230 22.72 7.05 -17.49
N GLY A 231 23.37 6.66 -18.59
CA GLY A 231 23.73 7.56 -19.71
C GLY A 231 22.61 7.77 -20.73
N LYS A 232 21.74 6.78 -20.92
CA LYS A 232 20.50 6.86 -21.70
C LYS A 232 19.38 7.43 -20.83
N LEU A 233 19.40 8.74 -20.63
CA LEU A 233 18.19 9.53 -20.36
C LEU A 233 17.26 9.51 -21.60
N THR A 234 17.02 8.33 -22.18
CA THR A 234 16.22 8.14 -23.38
C THR A 234 14.78 8.14 -22.95
N GLY A 235 14.15 9.29 -23.10
CA GLY A 235 12.72 9.34 -23.03
C GLY A 235 12.11 8.57 -24.20
N LEU A 236 11.22 7.63 -23.88
CA LEU A 236 10.22 7.18 -24.84
C LEU A 236 9.41 8.43 -25.22
N ARG A 237 9.70 8.97 -26.41
CA ARG A 237 8.97 10.10 -27.00
C ARG A 237 7.83 9.62 -27.89
N ASP A 238 7.71 8.32 -28.08
CA ASP A 238 6.70 7.70 -28.92
C ASP A 238 5.44 7.50 -28.08
N HIS A 239 4.29 7.89 -28.65
CA HIS A 239 2.93 7.93 -28.07
C HIS A 239 2.46 9.24 -27.39
N GLY A 240 3.29 10.28 -27.36
CA GLY A 240 2.86 11.64 -26.94
C GLY A 240 3.04 11.95 -25.46
N GLU A 241 3.46 10.97 -24.67
CA GLU A 241 3.94 11.18 -23.30
C GLU A 241 5.43 11.55 -23.33
N LYS A 242 5.81 12.54 -22.51
CA LYS A 242 7.18 13.07 -22.45
C LYS A 242 7.85 12.55 -21.19
N ILE A 243 8.19 11.27 -21.19
CA ILE A 243 8.76 10.58 -20.03
C ILE A 243 10.26 10.46 -20.23
N THR A 244 11.08 10.74 -19.22
CA THR A 244 12.51 10.39 -19.18
C THR A 244 12.81 9.58 -17.93
N LEU A 245 13.78 8.68 -17.98
CA LEU A 245 14.15 7.88 -16.81
C LEU A 245 15.19 8.59 -15.95
N LYS A 246 15.18 8.33 -14.65
CA LYS A 246 16.18 8.79 -13.69
C LYS A 246 16.53 7.63 -12.76
N LEU A 247 17.81 7.24 -12.76
CA LEU A 247 18.33 6.26 -11.80
C LEU A 247 18.76 6.95 -10.51
N VAL A 248 18.33 6.40 -9.38
CA VAL A 248 18.61 6.92 -8.05
C VAL A 248 19.14 5.80 -7.17
N ALA A 249 20.26 6.01 -6.47
CA ALA A 249 20.72 5.04 -5.48
C ALA A 249 19.66 4.87 -4.38
N MET A 250 19.37 3.63 -3.96
CA MET A 250 18.27 3.32 -3.03
C MET A 250 18.33 4.17 -1.74
N LYS A 251 19.53 4.40 -1.20
CA LYS A 251 19.79 5.23 -0.01
C LYS A 251 19.34 6.70 -0.15
N ASP A 252 19.29 7.20 -1.37
CA ASP A 252 18.96 8.60 -1.69
C ASP A 252 17.51 8.74 -2.20
N LEU A 253 16.80 7.62 -2.41
CA LEU A 253 15.45 7.58 -2.98
C LEU A 253 14.46 8.44 -2.20
N TRP A 254 14.49 8.37 -0.87
CA TRP A 254 13.58 9.15 -0.02
C TRP A 254 13.74 10.66 -0.18
N ARG A 255 14.92 11.15 -0.63
CA ARG A 255 15.17 12.56 -0.91
C ARG A 255 14.76 12.92 -2.34
N GLU A 256 15.16 12.10 -3.30
CA GLU A 256 14.93 12.36 -4.73
C GLU A 256 13.47 12.18 -5.14
N GLY A 257 12.76 11.24 -4.52
CA GLY A 257 11.35 10.94 -4.71
C GLY A 257 10.43 11.56 -3.65
N ALA A 258 10.94 12.46 -2.80
CA ALA A 258 10.21 12.98 -1.63
C ALA A 258 8.85 13.64 -1.94
N ARG A 259 8.67 14.13 -3.17
CA ARG A 259 7.43 14.79 -3.59
C ARG A 259 6.37 13.80 -4.07
N ASP A 260 6.75 12.56 -4.31
CA ASP A 260 5.90 11.52 -4.85
C ASP A 260 5.40 10.60 -3.73
N SER A 261 4.09 10.63 -3.48
CA SER A 261 3.48 9.86 -2.40
C SER A 261 3.67 8.35 -2.56
N LYS A 262 3.54 7.83 -3.78
CA LYS A 262 3.77 6.40 -4.06
C LYS A 262 5.23 6.02 -3.87
N CYS A 263 6.19 6.89 -4.19
CA CYS A 263 7.60 6.64 -3.94
C CYS A 263 7.87 6.46 -2.44
N LEU A 264 7.43 7.41 -1.61
CA LEU A 264 7.65 7.33 -0.17
C LEU A 264 6.91 6.17 0.47
N ALA A 265 5.67 5.91 0.05
CA ALA A 265 4.89 4.79 0.55
C ALA A 265 5.51 3.44 0.15
N ALA A 266 5.90 3.25 -1.12
CA ALA A 266 6.51 2.00 -1.57
C ALA A 266 7.85 1.74 -0.89
N LEU A 267 8.67 2.79 -0.71
CA LEU A 267 9.93 2.68 0.04
C LEU A 267 9.67 2.25 1.49
N ALA A 268 8.73 2.89 2.19
CA ALA A 268 8.40 2.56 3.57
C ALA A 268 7.85 1.12 3.71
N LEU A 269 6.95 0.70 2.81
CA LEU A 269 6.44 -0.67 2.80
C LEU A 269 7.54 -1.68 2.51
N TRP A 270 8.36 -1.44 1.49
CA TRP A 270 9.47 -2.33 1.14
C TRP A 270 10.48 -2.47 2.30
N GLU A 271 10.88 -1.37 2.93
CA GLU A 271 11.79 -1.41 4.08
C GLU A 271 11.16 -2.14 5.29
N GLY A 272 9.88 -1.90 5.57
CA GLY A 272 9.14 -2.58 6.64
C GLY A 272 9.06 -4.08 6.40
N LEU A 273 8.59 -4.49 5.23
CA LEU A 273 8.46 -5.90 4.85
C LEU A 273 9.81 -6.61 4.81
N ARG A 274 10.87 -5.91 4.39
CA ARG A 274 12.23 -6.42 4.44
C ARG A 274 12.72 -6.66 5.87
N ARG A 275 12.48 -5.71 6.79
CA ARG A 275 12.83 -5.89 8.21
C ARG A 275 12.11 -7.07 8.85
N GLU A 276 10.90 -7.38 8.38
CA GLU A 276 10.11 -8.54 8.81
C GLU A 276 10.48 -9.84 8.06
N GLY A 277 11.44 -9.83 7.12
CA GLY A 277 11.82 -11.01 6.32
C GLY A 277 10.75 -11.48 5.33
N LYS A 278 9.67 -10.72 5.12
CA LYS A 278 8.53 -11.09 4.27
C LYS A 278 8.83 -11.04 2.78
N LEU A 279 9.85 -10.29 2.38
CA LEU A 279 10.30 -10.23 0.99
C LEU A 279 11.23 -11.41 0.65
N ASP A 280 11.98 -11.93 1.62
CA ASP A 280 12.95 -13.01 1.38
C ASP A 280 12.25 -14.35 1.04
N ALA A 281 11.03 -14.55 1.57
CA ALA A 281 10.17 -15.72 1.30
C ALA A 281 9.67 -15.82 -0.16
N LEU A 282 9.77 -14.75 -0.96
CA LEU A 282 9.33 -14.70 -2.36
C LEU A 282 10.46 -15.03 -3.35
N GLY A 283 11.61 -15.51 -2.89
CA GLY A 283 12.75 -15.85 -3.75
C GLY A 283 13.71 -14.68 -4.00
N TYR A 284 13.53 -13.56 -3.32
CA TYR A 284 14.56 -12.54 -3.15
C TYR A 284 15.58 -13.12 -2.15
N GLY A 285 16.60 -13.80 -2.66
CA GLY A 285 17.54 -14.59 -1.85
C GLY A 285 18.19 -13.83 -0.68
N PRO A 286 18.69 -14.55 0.33
CA PRO A 286 19.01 -14.00 1.64
C PRO A 286 20.19 -13.05 1.55
N HIS A 287 20.00 -11.81 2.03
CA HIS A 287 21.13 -10.99 2.46
C HIS A 287 21.17 -11.03 3.97
N ALA A 288 22.09 -11.86 4.47
CA ALA A 288 22.53 -12.00 5.84
C ALA A 288 21.86 -11.03 6.82
N SER A 289 20.99 -11.59 7.66
CA SER A 289 20.82 -11.08 9.01
C SER A 289 22.20 -10.72 9.56
N VAL A 290 22.45 -9.43 9.78
CA VAL A 290 23.46 -9.06 10.77
C VAL A 290 22.91 -9.63 12.07
N ASP A 291 23.67 -10.57 12.62
CA ASP A 291 23.34 -11.48 13.72
C ASP A 291 22.43 -12.65 13.31
N GLY A 292 23.08 -13.69 12.79
CA GLY A 292 22.46 -14.98 12.53
C GLY A 292 21.92 -15.62 13.81
N VAL A 293 20.61 -15.47 14.03
CA VAL A 293 19.77 -16.45 14.72
C VAL A 293 18.40 -16.44 14.04
N ALA A 294 18.16 -17.42 13.15
CA ALA A 294 16.81 -17.70 12.68
C ALA A 294 16.04 -18.37 13.83
N PHE A 295 15.12 -17.65 14.48
CA PHE A 295 14.14 -18.26 15.36
C PHE A 295 12.93 -18.70 14.54
N SER A 296 12.95 -19.95 14.11
CA SER A 296 11.75 -20.67 13.69
C SER A 296 11.00 -21.13 14.93
N LEU A 297 9.99 -20.38 15.37
CA LEU A 297 8.99 -20.88 16.31
C LEU A 297 8.03 -21.79 15.55
N GLU A 298 8.43 -23.04 15.33
CA GLU A 298 7.45 -24.10 15.04
C GLU A 298 6.66 -24.36 16.33
N THR A 299 5.45 -23.80 16.42
CA THR A 299 4.58 -23.89 17.61
C THR A 299 3.95 -25.28 17.81
N ASN A 300 4.58 -26.37 17.38
CA ASN A 300 3.94 -27.70 17.41
C ASN A 300 4.82 -28.90 17.81
N THR A 301 5.92 -28.67 18.54
CA THR A 301 6.69 -29.78 19.12
C THR A 301 7.20 -29.48 20.53
N PHE A 302 6.30 -29.43 21.51
CA PHE A 302 6.69 -29.69 22.90
C PHE A 302 5.68 -30.65 23.54
N GLY A 303 6.14 -31.88 23.79
CA GLY A 303 5.45 -32.86 24.61
C GLY A 303 5.48 -32.48 26.10
N PRO A 304 4.66 -33.13 26.94
CA PRO A 304 4.26 -32.63 28.27
C PRO A 304 5.29 -32.79 29.39
N GLU A 305 6.56 -33.05 29.09
CA GLU A 305 7.57 -33.32 30.11
C GLU A 305 8.65 -32.26 30.10
N PHE A 306 8.47 -31.12 30.77
CA PHE A 306 9.55 -30.38 31.44
C PHE A 306 8.95 -29.30 32.33
N GLY A 307 8.80 -29.62 33.61
CA GLY A 307 8.34 -28.69 34.63
C GLY A 307 8.87 -29.09 35.99
N GLN A 308 10.07 -28.62 36.34
CA GLN A 308 10.49 -28.57 37.75
C GLN A 308 10.56 -27.11 38.21
N ARG A 309 9.58 -26.76 39.05
CA ARG A 309 9.44 -25.45 39.71
C ARG A 309 10.41 -25.42 40.89
N HIS A 310 11.38 -24.51 40.88
CA HIS A 310 12.20 -24.22 42.06
C HIS A 310 11.89 -22.81 42.59
N GLY A 311 11.43 -22.75 43.84
CA GLY A 311 11.19 -21.51 44.59
C GLY A 311 9.72 -21.21 44.85
N LYS A 312 9.42 -20.75 46.06
CA LYS A 312 8.17 -20.09 46.43
C LYS A 312 8.41 -18.58 46.31
N ASP A 313 7.53 -17.87 45.63
CA ASP A 313 7.48 -16.40 45.50
C ASP A 313 8.38 -15.71 44.46
N LEU A 314 8.30 -16.13 43.19
CA LEU A 314 8.62 -15.25 42.05
C LEU A 314 7.58 -15.46 40.94
N ASP A 315 6.89 -14.39 40.57
CA ASP A 315 6.02 -14.35 39.39
C ASP A 315 6.88 -14.62 38.14
N GLU A 316 6.45 -15.63 37.39
CA GLU A 316 7.04 -16.31 36.23
C GLU A 316 8.45 -15.87 35.74
N LEU A 317 9.44 -16.71 36.05
CA LEU A 317 10.74 -16.74 35.37
C LEU A 317 10.70 -17.78 34.24
N ALA A 318 10.98 -17.35 33.01
CA ALA A 318 11.22 -18.26 31.89
C ALA A 318 12.73 -18.50 31.75
N LEU A 319 13.15 -19.75 31.91
CA LEU A 319 14.54 -20.20 31.74
C LEU A 319 14.66 -20.95 30.42
N PHE A 320 15.47 -20.42 29.50
CA PHE A 320 15.77 -21.08 28.23
C PHE A 320 17.24 -21.49 28.21
N GLN A 321 17.48 -22.80 27.99
CA GLN A 321 18.81 -23.34 27.80
C GLN A 321 19.15 -23.29 26.31
N LEU A 322 20.13 -22.46 25.94
CA LEU A 322 20.69 -22.38 24.59
C LEU A 322 22.06 -23.05 24.57
N SER A 323 22.52 -23.46 23.39
CA SER A 323 23.75 -24.26 23.20
C SER A 323 25.03 -23.62 23.75
N LEU A 324 25.03 -22.34 24.10
CA LEU A 324 26.19 -21.61 24.64
C LEU A 324 25.84 -20.68 25.84
N GLY A 325 24.69 -20.85 26.50
CA GLY A 325 24.33 -20.05 27.68
C GLY A 325 22.87 -20.16 28.11
N ILE A 326 22.55 -19.57 29.28
CA ILE A 326 21.19 -19.51 29.84
C ILE A 326 20.66 -18.08 29.69
N LEU A 327 19.49 -17.94 29.06
CA LEU A 327 18.75 -16.68 29.00
C LEU A 327 17.70 -16.67 30.13
N VAL A 328 17.69 -15.61 30.91
CA VAL A 328 16.71 -15.35 31.98
C VAL A 328 15.92 -14.10 31.62
N LEU A 329 14.61 -14.25 31.42
CA LEU A 329 13.69 -13.12 31.21
C LEU A 329 12.77 -13.02 32.42
N GLY A 330 12.66 -11.82 32.98
CA GLY A 330 11.68 -11.49 34.03
C GLY A 330 10.85 -10.28 33.60
N GLU A 331 9.53 -10.34 33.81
CA GLU A 331 8.65 -9.18 33.64
C GLU A 331 8.66 -8.32 34.91
N GLY A 332 8.92 -7.02 34.76
CA GLY A 332 8.77 -6.04 35.84
C GLY A 332 7.30 -5.68 36.04
N GLY A 333 6.78 -5.91 37.25
CA GLY A 333 5.39 -5.64 37.60
C GLY A 333 4.99 -4.15 37.59
N VAL A 334 3.70 -3.93 37.40
CA VAL A 334 3.02 -2.64 37.25
C VAL A 334 3.15 -1.77 38.52
N ASN A 335 4.18 -0.95 38.60
CA ASN A 335 4.15 0.41 39.17
C ASN A 335 5.52 1.08 39.06
N ARG A 336 5.61 2.06 38.14
CA ARG A 336 6.54 3.20 38.06
C ARG A 336 8.05 2.94 38.30
N ASP A 337 8.82 3.34 37.28
CA ASP A 337 10.29 3.40 37.17
C ASP A 337 10.94 2.16 36.54
N VAL A 338 11.07 2.20 35.21
CA VAL A 338 11.92 1.30 34.43
C VAL A 338 13.30 1.95 34.32
N ASP A 339 14.08 1.90 35.40
CA ASP A 339 15.53 2.08 35.32
C ASP A 339 16.17 0.70 35.51
N HIS A 340 16.78 0.19 34.44
CA HIS A 340 17.65 -0.99 34.37
C HIS A 340 16.97 -2.38 34.23
N ALA A 341 16.69 -2.78 32.99
CA ALA A 341 16.85 -4.18 32.60
C ALA A 341 18.35 -4.44 32.40
N GLU A 342 19.01 -5.07 33.37
CA GLU A 342 20.39 -5.55 33.19
C GLU A 342 20.37 -6.90 32.44
N VAL A 343 20.78 -6.88 31.17
CA VAL A 343 21.13 -8.09 30.44
C VAL A 343 22.52 -8.52 30.90
N ARG A 344 22.62 -9.64 31.61
CA ARG A 344 23.92 -10.25 31.94
C ARG A 344 24.06 -11.59 31.24
N VAL A 345 25.00 -11.67 30.31
CA VAL A 345 25.50 -12.93 29.77
C VAL A 345 26.56 -13.44 30.73
N ALA A 346 26.30 -14.53 31.43
CA ALA A 346 27.33 -15.22 32.19
C ALA A 346 28.07 -16.17 31.24
N GLU A 347 29.32 -15.87 30.91
CA GLU A 347 30.20 -16.83 30.24
C GLU A 347 30.47 -18.01 31.19
N THR A 348 30.03 -19.21 30.79
CA THR A 348 30.44 -20.44 31.48
C THR A 348 31.89 -20.72 31.12
N GLY A 349 32.80 -20.54 32.08
CA GLY A 349 34.21 -20.87 31.93
C GLY A 349 34.44 -22.38 31.79
N VAL A 350 35.20 -22.73 30.74
CA VAL A 350 35.87 -24.00 30.36
C VAL A 350 35.00 -25.24 30.20
#